data_AF-A0A6F8ZDK9-F1
#
_entry.id   AF-A0A6F8ZDK9-F1
#
_cell.length_a   1.000
_cell.length_b   1.000
_cell.length_c   1.000
_cell.angle_alpha   90.00
_cell.angle_beta   90.00
_cell.angle_gamma   90.00
#
_symmetry.space_group_name_H-M   'P 1'
#
loop_
_entity.id
_entity.type
_entity.pdbx_description
1 polymer ?
#
loop_
_entity_poly.entity_id
_entity_poly.type
_entity_poly.pdbx_seq_one_letter_code
_entity_poly.pdbx_strand_id
1 'polypeptide(L)'
;MGRFAHDPAVDPVQVGRRVAVARKRAGWTQAELTREINRLWLKAYPHQRPISERWLQMLESGRQLRSVNLARLDFVARALGLAVTDLAYAPGGSLPATAELEALLRRLGLSDASIRVLLEDVAYLRALDHR
;
A
#
# COMPACT_ATOMS: atom_id res chain seq x y z
N MET A 1 -10.66 13.79 -13.08
CA MET A 1 -9.84 12.58 -13.26
C MET A 1 -8.75 12.57 -12.18
N GLY A 2 -8.84 11.68 -11.20
CA GLY A 2 -7.84 11.60 -10.12
C GLY A 2 -6.55 10.94 -10.61
N ARG A 3 -5.42 11.64 -10.52
CA ARG A 3 -4.10 11.04 -10.72
C ARG A 3 -3.78 10.22 -9.46
N PHE A 4 -3.68 8.89 -9.61
CA PHE A 4 -3.23 8.04 -8.52
C PHE A 4 -1.73 8.24 -8.31
N ALA A 5 -1.32 8.48 -7.07
CA ALA A 5 0.09 8.65 -6.72
C ALA A 5 0.84 7.31 -6.90
N HIS A 6 2.01 7.38 -7.53
CA HIS A 6 2.98 6.30 -7.61
C HIS A 6 4.11 6.63 -6.65
N ASP A 7 4.43 5.69 -5.76
CA ASP A 7 5.55 5.83 -4.82
C ASP A 7 6.74 4.99 -5.33
N PRO A 8 7.89 5.61 -5.71
CA PRO A 8 9.08 4.88 -6.14
C PRO A 8 9.74 4.05 -5.02
N ALA A 9 9.41 4.30 -3.74
CA ALA A 9 9.91 3.52 -2.61
C ALA A 9 9.23 2.15 -2.44
N VAL A 10 8.14 1.89 -3.19
CA VAL A 10 7.37 0.65 -3.10
C VAL A 10 7.83 -0.34 -4.17
N ASP A 11 8.52 -1.40 -3.76
CA ASP A 11 8.94 -2.49 -4.64
C ASP A 11 7.72 -3.35 -5.05
N PRO A 12 7.30 -3.31 -6.34
CA PRO A 12 6.13 -4.06 -6.81
C PRO A 12 6.25 -5.58 -6.64
N VAL A 13 7.47 -6.11 -6.70
CA VAL A 13 7.73 -7.55 -6.55
C VAL A 13 7.46 -7.98 -5.11
N GLN A 14 7.94 -7.20 -4.14
CA GLN A 14 7.74 -7.51 -2.72
C GLN A 14 6.28 -7.33 -2.30
N VAL A 15 5.63 -6.28 -2.79
CA VAL A 15 4.17 -6.10 -2.59
C VAL A 15 3.41 -7.31 -3.11
N GLY A 16 3.70 -7.75 -4.34
CA GLY A 16 3.08 -8.93 -4.95
C GLY A 16 3.22 -10.19 -4.08
N ARG A 17 4.43 -10.44 -3.57
CA ARG A 17 4.69 -11.56 -2.66
C ARG A 17 3.89 -11.46 -1.36
N ARG A 18 3.83 -10.29 -0.74
CA ARG A 18 3.07 -10.07 0.51
C ARG A 18 1.57 -10.28 0.29
N VAL A 19 1.02 -9.77 -0.80
CA VAL A 19 -0.39 -10.00 -1.17
C VAL A 19 -0.67 -11.49 -1.35
N ALA A 20 0.19 -12.21 -2.07
CA ALA A 20 0.03 -13.64 -2.29
C ALA A 20 0.09 -14.45 -0.97
N VAL A 21 1.00 -14.08 -0.06
CA VAL A 21 1.11 -14.72 1.26
C VAL A 21 -0.12 -14.43 2.12
N ALA A 22 -0.54 -13.16 2.20
CA ALA A 22 -1.71 -12.74 2.98
C ALA A 22 -2.99 -13.43 2.50
N ARG A 23 -3.21 -13.48 1.19
CA ARG A 23 -4.35 -14.20 0.59
C ARG A 23 -4.34 -15.68 0.95
N LYS A 24 -3.19 -16.36 0.81
CA LYS A 24 -3.06 -17.78 1.14
C LYS A 24 -3.33 -18.05 2.62
N ARG A 25 -2.88 -17.16 3.52
CA ARG A 25 -3.16 -17.24 4.97
C ARG A 25 -4.64 -17.06 5.29
N ALA A 26 -5.34 -16.18 4.56
CA ALA A 26 -6.78 -16.01 4.67
C ALA A 26 -7.59 -17.20 4.09
N GLY A 27 -6.93 -18.16 3.44
CA GLY A 27 -7.58 -19.32 2.81
C GLY A 27 -8.34 -18.98 1.53
N TRP A 28 -8.04 -17.84 0.88
CA TRP A 28 -8.80 -17.35 -0.27
C TRP A 28 -8.13 -17.75 -1.60
N THR A 29 -8.95 -18.05 -2.59
CA THR A 29 -8.55 -18.12 -4.01
C THR A 29 -8.36 -16.71 -4.59
N GLN A 30 -7.68 -16.61 -5.75
CA GLN A 30 -7.53 -15.33 -6.45
C GLN A 30 -8.88 -14.76 -6.89
N ALA A 31 -9.80 -15.63 -7.34
CA ALA A 31 -11.15 -15.25 -7.73
C ALA A 31 -11.97 -14.68 -6.55
N GLU A 32 -11.88 -15.30 -5.36
CA GLU A 32 -12.56 -14.82 -4.15
C GLU A 32 -12.02 -13.46 -3.70
N LEU A 33 -10.69 -13.32 -3.64
CA LEU A 33 -10.08 -12.03 -3.31
C LEU A 33 -10.47 -10.95 -4.33
N THR A 34 -10.45 -11.27 -5.63
CA THR A 34 -10.86 -10.33 -6.69
C THR A 34 -12.32 -9.91 -6.54
N ARG A 35 -13.22 -10.84 -6.19
CA ARG A 35 -14.64 -10.56 -5.95
C ARG A 35 -14.81 -9.59 -4.78
N GLU A 36 -14.11 -9.82 -3.68
CA GLU A 36 -14.19 -8.98 -2.48
C GLU A 36 -13.59 -7.59 -2.72
N ILE A 37 -12.45 -7.50 -3.40
CA ILE A 37 -11.86 -6.23 -3.85
C ILE A 37 -12.88 -5.46 -4.69
N ASN A 38 -13.54 -6.11 -5.65
CA ASN A 38 -14.51 -5.46 -6.52
C ASN A 38 -15.78 -5.02 -5.78
N ARG A 39 -16.22 -5.78 -4.77
CA ARG A 39 -17.33 -5.39 -3.89
C ARG A 39 -17.03 -4.05 -3.20
N LEU A 40 -15.81 -3.90 -2.67
CA LEU A 40 -15.38 -2.65 -2.02
C LEU A 40 -15.11 -1.52 -3.03
N TRP A 41 -14.44 -1.84 -4.14
CA TRP A 41 -14.07 -0.88 -5.19
C TRP A 41 -15.28 -0.24 -5.86
N LEU A 42 -16.26 -1.05 -6.28
CA LEU A 42 -17.46 -0.55 -6.96
C LEU A 42 -18.42 0.16 -5.99
N LYS A 43 -18.38 -0.19 -4.70
CA LYS A 43 -19.09 0.60 -3.68
C LYS A 43 -18.52 2.01 -3.54
N ALA A 44 -17.19 2.16 -3.59
CA ALA A 44 -16.53 3.46 -3.52
C ALA A 44 -16.52 4.20 -4.87
N TYR A 45 -16.49 3.47 -5.98
CA TYR A 45 -16.40 4.00 -7.34
C TYR A 45 -17.40 3.31 -8.29
N PRO A 46 -18.71 3.62 -8.20
CA PRO A 46 -19.77 2.90 -8.91
C PRO A 46 -19.65 2.92 -10.44
N HIS A 47 -19.02 3.95 -11.01
CA HIS A 47 -18.87 4.12 -12.45
C HIS A 47 -17.50 3.67 -13.00
N GLN A 48 -16.65 3.09 -12.15
CA GLN A 48 -15.35 2.58 -12.59
C GLN A 48 -15.41 1.13 -13.02
N ARG A 49 -14.48 0.74 -13.89
CA ARG A 49 -14.33 -0.65 -14.30
C ARG A 49 -13.88 -1.51 -13.11
N PRO A 50 -14.38 -2.75 -12.99
CA PRO A 50 -13.89 -3.69 -11.99
C PRO A 50 -12.42 -4.02 -12.24
N ILE A 51 -11.73 -4.35 -11.15
CA ILE A 51 -10.39 -4.91 -11.15
C ILE A 51 -10.47 -6.35 -11.68
N SER A 52 -9.69 -6.65 -12.71
CA SER A 52 -9.66 -7.99 -13.30
C SER A 52 -8.82 -8.95 -12.47
N GLU A 53 -9.19 -10.23 -12.48
CA GLU A 53 -8.38 -11.28 -11.84
C GLU A 53 -6.97 -11.36 -12.44
N ARG A 54 -6.84 -11.11 -13.76
CA ARG A 54 -5.53 -10.99 -14.43
C ARG A 54 -4.65 -9.91 -13.80
N TRP A 55 -5.23 -8.79 -13.36
CA TRP A 55 -4.46 -7.75 -12.67
C TRP A 55 -3.95 -8.26 -11.32
N LEU A 56 -4.76 -9.00 -10.54
CA LEU A 56 -4.33 -9.60 -9.28
C LEU A 56 -3.24 -10.66 -9.51
N GLN A 57 -3.38 -11.48 -10.56
CA GLN A 57 -2.35 -12.46 -10.94
C GLN A 57 -1.02 -11.78 -11.33
N MET A 58 -1.09 -10.68 -12.07
CA MET A 58 0.09 -9.87 -12.40
C MET A 58 0.73 -9.24 -11.16
N LEU A 59 -0.09 -8.77 -10.21
CA LEU A 59 0.37 -8.26 -8.92
C LEU A 59 1.11 -9.35 -8.14
N GLU A 60 0.47 -10.49 -7.89
CA GLU A 60 1.05 -11.58 -7.08
C GLU A 60 2.31 -12.21 -7.71
N SER A 61 2.41 -12.22 -9.05
CA SER A 61 3.59 -12.75 -9.73
C SER A 61 4.80 -11.82 -9.70
N GLY A 62 4.60 -10.51 -9.47
CA GLY A 62 5.65 -9.49 -9.47
C GLY A 62 6.35 -9.26 -10.82
N ARG A 63 5.97 -9.99 -11.88
CA ARG A 63 6.76 -10.04 -13.14
C ARG A 63 6.48 -8.89 -14.11
N GLN A 64 5.46 -8.05 -13.89
CA GLN A 64 5.00 -7.10 -14.92
C GLN A 64 4.55 -5.72 -14.41
N LEU A 65 4.59 -5.45 -13.11
CA LEU A 65 4.21 -4.14 -12.59
C LEU A 65 5.45 -3.24 -12.48
N ARG A 66 5.52 -2.19 -13.31
CA ARG A 66 6.52 -1.12 -13.18
C ARG A 66 6.24 -0.22 -11.97
N SER A 67 5.00 -0.19 -11.50
CA SER A 67 4.58 0.52 -10.30
C SER A 67 3.30 -0.11 -9.73
N VAL A 68 3.08 0.07 -8.43
CA VAL A 68 1.83 -0.31 -7.77
C VAL A 68 0.96 0.93 -7.62
N ASN A 69 -0.32 0.82 -7.96
CA ASN A 69 -1.30 1.86 -7.66
C ASN A 69 -1.74 1.71 -6.20
N LEU A 70 -1.33 2.64 -5.34
CA LEU A 70 -1.59 2.59 -3.90
C LEU A 70 -3.08 2.60 -3.56
N ALA A 71 -3.92 3.26 -4.36
CA ALA A 71 -5.36 3.22 -4.14
C ALA A 71 -5.91 1.82 -4.36
N ARG A 72 -5.49 1.12 -5.43
CA ARG A 72 -5.90 -0.29 -5.63
C ARG A 72 -5.35 -1.20 -4.55
N LEU A 73 -4.12 -0.96 -4.10
CA LEU A 73 -3.51 -1.72 -3.01
C LEU A 73 -4.26 -1.54 -1.69
N ASP A 74 -4.78 -0.34 -1.41
CA ASP A 74 -5.64 -0.10 -0.23
C ASP A 74 -6.90 -0.97 -0.25
N PHE A 75 -7.55 -1.15 -1.41
CA PHE A 75 -8.68 -2.08 -1.51
C PHE A 75 -8.27 -3.56 -1.33
N VAL A 76 -7.08 -3.95 -1.80
CA VAL A 76 -6.53 -5.28 -1.52
C VAL A 76 -6.30 -5.46 -0.02
N ALA A 77 -5.70 -4.47 0.64
CA ALA A 77 -5.43 -4.48 2.07
C ALA A 77 -6.73 -4.60 2.88
N ARG A 78 -7.73 -3.78 2.56
CA ARG A 78 -9.05 -3.80 3.21
C ARG A 78 -9.77 -5.12 3.00
N ALA A 79 -9.72 -5.70 1.80
CA ALA A 79 -10.31 -7.02 1.54
C ALA A 79 -9.66 -8.09 2.42
N LEU A 80 -8.36 -7.99 2.68
CA LEU A 80 -7.61 -8.92 3.54
C LEU A 80 -7.62 -8.55 5.04
N GLY A 81 -8.28 -7.46 5.43
CA GLY A 81 -8.28 -6.98 6.82
C GLY A 81 -6.92 -6.46 7.31
N LEU A 82 -6.08 -5.96 6.41
CA LEU A 82 -4.73 -5.45 6.70
C LEU A 82 -4.65 -3.93 6.46
N ALA A 83 -3.63 -3.29 7.05
CA ALA A 83 -3.28 -1.93 6.66
C ALA A 83 -2.54 -1.95 5.31
N VAL A 84 -2.73 -0.91 4.48
CA VAL A 84 -2.01 -0.80 3.20
C VAL A 84 -0.50 -0.78 3.39
N THR A 85 -0.02 -0.28 4.54
CA THR A 85 1.38 -0.25 4.94
C THR A 85 1.98 -1.65 5.11
N ASP A 86 1.20 -2.62 5.60
CA ASP A 86 1.66 -4.01 5.80
C ASP A 86 1.94 -4.72 4.48
N LEU A 87 1.25 -4.29 3.41
CA LEU A 87 1.46 -4.79 2.06
C LEU A 87 2.51 -3.97 1.31
N ALA A 88 2.47 -2.64 1.44
CA ALA A 88 3.36 -1.73 0.73
C ALA A 88 4.82 -1.82 1.23
N TYR A 89 5.02 -1.90 2.54
CA TYR A 89 6.33 -1.83 3.18
C TYR A 89 6.63 -3.13 3.92
N ALA A 90 7.93 -3.45 4.08
CA ALA A 90 8.31 -4.63 4.86
C ALA A 90 8.01 -4.37 6.35
N PRO A 91 7.55 -5.36 7.12
CA PRO A 91 7.63 -5.26 8.58
C PRO A 91 9.12 -5.12 8.95
N GLY A 92 9.46 -4.04 9.66
CA GLY A 92 10.85 -3.65 9.94
C GLY A 92 11.57 -2.95 8.77
N GLY A 93 10.86 -2.64 7.69
CA GLY A 93 11.36 -1.74 6.66
C GLY A 93 11.60 -0.38 7.31
N SER A 94 12.85 0.08 7.29
CA SER A 94 13.20 1.43 7.71
C SER A 94 12.31 2.40 6.93
N LEU A 95 11.63 3.31 7.63
CA LEU A 95 11.04 4.47 6.99
C LEU A 95 12.10 5.09 6.06
N PRO A 96 11.71 5.61 4.88
CA PRO A 96 12.64 6.30 3.99
C PRO A 96 13.49 7.28 4.79
N ALA A 97 14.75 7.49 4.36
CA ALA A 97 15.66 8.41 5.04
C ALA A 97 14.94 9.74 5.29
N THR A 98 15.17 10.38 6.45
CA THR A 98 14.37 11.53 6.93
C THR A 98 14.13 12.58 5.83
N ALA A 99 15.13 12.84 4.99
CA ALA A 99 15.03 13.77 3.85
C ALA A 99 14.04 13.33 2.75
N GLU A 100 13.96 12.04 2.42
CA GLU A 100 13.00 11.50 1.45
C GLU A 100 11.57 11.54 1.99
N LEU A 101 11.40 11.25 3.29
CA LEU A 101 10.11 11.36 3.98
C LEU A 101 9.64 12.82 4.03
N GLU A 102 10.52 13.77 4.38
CA GLU A 102 10.24 15.20 4.34
C GLU A 102 9.80 15.67 2.96
N ALA A 103 10.54 15.28 1.91
CA ALA A 103 10.22 15.65 0.54
C ALA A 103 8.84 15.12 0.12
N LEU A 104 8.48 13.92 0.56
CA LEU A 104 7.18 13.32 0.30
C LEU A 104 6.05 14.05 1.04
N LEU A 105 6.24 14.38 2.31
CA LEU A 105 5.27 15.14 3.10
C LEU A 105 5.06 16.57 2.58
N ARG A 106 6.13 17.24 2.12
CA ARG A 106 6.02 18.56 1.45
C ARG A 106 5.18 18.47 0.18
N ARG A 107 5.36 17.42 -0.63
CA ARG A 107 4.56 17.19 -1.86
C ARG A 107 3.09 16.93 -1.57
N LEU A 108 2.75 16.51 -0.35
CA LEU A 108 1.37 16.35 0.13
C LEU A 108 0.79 17.65 0.72
N GLY A 109 1.56 18.74 0.72
CA GLY A 109 1.11 20.07 1.15
C GLY A 109 1.24 20.32 2.66
N LEU A 110 1.98 19.48 3.39
CA LEU A 110 2.25 19.75 4.80
C LEU A 110 3.26 20.89 4.94
N SER A 111 3.06 21.73 5.95
CA SER A 111 4.02 22.77 6.34
C SER A 111 5.23 22.14 7.03
N ASP A 112 6.39 22.79 6.95
CA ASP A 112 7.62 22.33 7.63
C ASP A 112 7.40 22.17 9.15
N ALA A 113 6.54 23.00 9.75
CA ALA A 113 6.17 22.88 11.15
C ALA A 113 5.44 21.56 11.46
N SER A 114 4.45 21.17 10.65
CA SER A 114 3.73 19.90 10.82
C SER A 114 4.61 18.69 10.50
N ILE A 115 5.50 18.81 9.51
CA ILE A 115 6.47 17.77 9.16
C ILE A 115 7.40 17.51 10.34
N ARG A 116 7.93 18.57 10.96
CA ARG A 116 8.81 18.45 12.13
C ARG A 116 8.12 17.74 13.30
N VAL A 117 6.88 18.10 13.62
CA VAL A 117 6.11 17.43 14.69
C VAL A 117 5.93 15.93 14.39
N LEU A 118 5.56 15.58 13.15
CA LEU A 118 5.44 14.19 12.72
C LEU A 118 6.76 13.41 12.84
N LEU A 119 7.88 14.03 12.48
CA LEU A 119 9.20 13.40 12.58
C LEU A 119 9.65 13.21 14.03
N GLU A 120 9.33 14.16 14.91
CA GLU A 120 9.56 14.06 16.35
C GLU A 120 8.74 12.91 16.96
N ASP A 121 7.45 12.79 16.60
CA ASP A 121 6.59 11.69 17.05
C ASP A 121 7.10 10.32 16.56
N VAL A 122 7.52 10.24 15.30
CA VAL A 122 8.13 9.02 14.73
C VAL A 122 9.41 8.65 15.45
N ALA A 123 10.27 9.63 15.75
CA ALA A 123 11.52 9.41 16.50
C ALA A 123 11.24 8.93 17.93
N TYR A 124 10.23 9.52 18.58
CA TYR A 124 9.78 9.14 19.92
C TYR A 124 9.26 7.69 19.96
N LEU A 125 8.39 7.32 19.02
CA LEU A 125 7.87 5.94 18.93
C LEU A 125 8.98 4.91 18.68
N ARG A 126 9.99 5.26 17.87
CA ARG A 126 11.18 4.40 17.67
C ARG A 126 11.99 4.21 18.94
N ALA A 127 12.14 5.26 19.75
CA ALA A 127 12.88 5.16 21.01
C ALA A 127 12.17 4.25 22.03
N LEU A 128 10.84 4.10 21.92
CA LEU A 128 10.06 3.19 22.76
C LEU A 128 10.16 1.72 22.34
N ASP A 129 10.33 1.44 21.04
CA ASP A 129 10.41 0.07 20.48
C ASP A 129 11.74 -0.65 20.80
N HIS A 130 12.74 0.10 21.28
CA HIS A 130 14.06 -0.42 21.70
C HIS A 130 14.18 -0.71 23.21
N ARG A 131 13.05 -0.73 23.96
CA ARG A 131 12.98 -1.10 25.38
C ARG A 131 12.20 -2.39 25.58
#